data_AF-A0A2B4SPF8-F1
#
_entry.id   AF-A0A2B4SPF8-F1
#
_cell.length_a   1.000
_cell.length_b   1.000
_cell.length_c   1.000
_cell.angle_alpha   90.00
_cell.angle_beta   90.00
_cell.angle_gamma   90.00
#
_symmetry.space_group_name_H-M   'P 1'
#
loop_
_entity.id
_entity.type
_entity.pdbx_description
1 polymer ?
#
loop_
_entity_poly.entity_id
_entity_poly.type
_entity_poly.pdbx_seq_one_letter_code
_entity_poly.pdbx_strand_id
1 'polypeptide(L)'
;MLSSVAYAILWPLTVIRIALEIGLMRIASSIPVLKDKIKRYNEKFLLVPYEDFWQSWCSWKMLNAVVQLTLADLNKTARLGSSAPNYFMVVYINEAHPSDGWRWNNNVEIAQHKSLKDRCAAAEILKSSGCPAPVLVDTMKNEASVAYGAWPERLFIIQRGKIVYEGGTGPYNYDLTEVQRWLEEYKAKQL
;
A
#
# COMPACT_ATOMS: atom_id res chain seq x y z
N MET A 1 9.95 -25.78 5.42
CA MET A 1 9.07 -26.96 5.24
C MET A 1 8.47 -27.46 6.56
N LEU A 2 9.24 -27.60 7.66
CA LEU A 2 8.69 -28.00 8.96
C LEU A 2 7.68 -26.99 9.55
N SER A 3 7.84 -25.69 9.26
CA SER A 3 6.88 -24.66 9.66
C SER A 3 5.51 -24.84 8.99
N SER A 4 5.44 -24.96 7.66
CA SER A 4 4.15 -24.96 6.93
C SER A 4 3.20 -26.08 7.37
N VAL A 5 3.72 -27.26 7.71
CA VAL A 5 2.91 -28.40 8.17
C VAL A 5 2.45 -28.21 9.62
N ALA A 6 3.34 -27.77 10.51
CA ALA A 6 2.96 -27.44 11.89
C ALA A 6 1.91 -26.31 11.92
N TYR A 7 2.05 -25.29 11.07
CA TYR A 7 1.10 -24.19 10.94
C TYR A 7 -0.25 -24.65 10.36
N ALA A 8 -0.28 -25.58 9.38
CA ALA A 8 -1.53 -26.10 8.83
C ALA A 8 -2.39 -26.85 9.86
N ILE A 9 -1.76 -27.45 10.87
CA ILE A 9 -2.44 -28.19 11.95
C ILE A 9 -2.77 -27.27 13.14
N LEU A 10 -1.85 -26.36 13.50
CA LEU A 10 -2.05 -25.43 14.62
C LEU A 10 -3.04 -24.30 14.31
N TRP A 11 -3.22 -23.97 13.02
CA TRP A 11 -4.10 -22.88 12.60
C TRP A 11 -5.59 -23.15 12.88
N PRO A 12 -6.18 -24.30 12.48
CA PRO A 12 -7.54 -24.65 12.88
C PRO A 12 -7.75 -24.62 14.39
N LEU A 13 -6.78 -25.10 15.17
CA LEU A 13 -6.83 -25.06 16.64
C LEU A 13 -6.82 -23.63 17.19
N THR A 14 -6.04 -22.74 16.57
CA THR A 14 -6.00 -21.31 16.92
C THR A 14 -7.32 -20.62 16.63
N VAL A 15 -7.94 -20.91 15.47
CA VAL A 15 -9.26 -20.36 15.11
C VAL A 15 -10.34 -20.87 16.06
N ILE A 16 -10.35 -22.17 16.38
CA ILE A 16 -11.29 -22.75 17.36
C ILE A 16 -11.10 -22.09 18.73
N ARG A 17 -9.85 -21.92 19.19
CA ARG A 17 -9.55 -21.24 20.45
C ARG A 17 -10.06 -19.80 20.47
N ILE A 18 -9.79 -19.02 19.42
CA ILE A 18 -10.27 -17.62 19.30
C ILE A 18 -11.79 -17.58 19.30
N ALA A 19 -12.46 -18.49 18.58
CA ALA A 19 -13.92 -18.56 18.55
C ALA A 19 -14.51 -18.88 19.94
N LEU A 20 -13.89 -19.80 20.69
CA LEU A 20 -14.26 -20.12 22.06
C LEU A 20 -14.05 -18.93 23.02
N GLU A 21 -12.90 -18.26 22.95
CA GLU A 21 -12.61 -17.07 23.75
C GLU A 21 -13.62 -15.95 23.46
N ILE A 22 -13.95 -15.71 22.19
CA ILE A 22 -14.98 -14.75 21.76
C ILE A 22 -16.37 -15.15 22.28
N GLY A 23 -16.73 -16.42 22.19
CA GLY A 23 -18.01 -16.94 22.69
C GLY A 23 -18.17 -16.76 24.21
N LEU A 24 -17.13 -17.14 24.97
CA LEU A 24 -17.10 -16.97 26.43
C LEU A 24 -17.17 -15.50 26.84
N MET A 25 -16.43 -14.63 26.15
CA MET A 25 -16.45 -13.19 26.39
C MET A 25 -17.82 -12.58 26.09
N ARG A 26 -18.53 -13.08 25.07
CA ARG A 26 -19.91 -12.64 24.76
C ARG A 26 -20.91 -13.03 25.85
N ILE A 27 -20.79 -14.24 26.38
CA ILE A 27 -21.61 -14.71 27.51
C ILE A 27 -21.31 -13.87 28.76
N ALA A 28 -20.03 -13.69 29.11
CA ALA A 28 -19.62 -12.85 30.23
C ALA A 28 -20.11 -11.40 30.10
N SER A 29 -20.06 -10.85 28.88
CA SER A 29 -20.52 -9.49 28.57
C SER A 29 -22.04 -9.29 28.70
N SER A 30 -22.81 -10.37 28.81
CA SER A 30 -24.26 -10.33 29.06
C SER A 30 -24.57 -10.13 30.56
N ILE A 31 -23.57 -10.28 31.44
CA ILE A 31 -23.69 -10.08 32.89
C ILE A 31 -23.25 -8.65 33.23
N PRO A 32 -24.12 -7.78 33.82
CA PRO A 32 -23.84 -6.36 34.00
C PRO A 32 -22.51 -6.05 34.74
N VAL A 33 -22.23 -6.78 35.83
CA VAL A 33 -21.00 -6.55 36.63
C VAL A 33 -19.73 -6.91 35.86
N LEU A 34 -19.77 -7.96 35.04
CA LEU A 34 -18.64 -8.37 34.21
C LEU A 34 -18.47 -7.44 33.02
N LYS A 35 -19.58 -7.00 32.41
CA LYS A 35 -19.61 -6.01 31.33
C LYS A 35 -18.87 -4.73 31.72
N ASP A 36 -19.14 -4.18 32.91
CA ASP A 36 -18.47 -2.95 33.39
C ASP A 36 -16.98 -3.14 33.69
N LYS A 37 -16.57 -4.36 34.07
CA LYS A 37 -15.16 -4.71 34.26
C LYS A 37 -14.43 -4.85 32.91
N ILE A 38 -15.04 -5.57 31.96
CA ILE A 38 -14.50 -5.75 30.60
C ILE A 38 -14.39 -4.41 29.89
N LYS A 39 -15.40 -3.54 30.00
CA LYS A 39 -15.39 -2.18 29.48
C LYS A 39 -14.16 -1.40 29.93
N ARG A 40 -14.00 -1.26 31.25
CA ARG A 40 -12.88 -0.49 31.84
C ARG A 40 -11.52 -1.06 31.49
N TYR A 41 -11.40 -2.38 31.42
CA TYR A 41 -10.17 -3.04 30.99
C TYR A 41 -9.83 -2.72 29.53
N ASN A 42 -10.80 -2.86 28.63
CA ASN A 42 -10.61 -2.67 27.20
C ASN A 42 -10.33 -1.21 26.84
N GLU A 43 -11.04 -0.23 27.43
CA GLU A 43 -10.76 1.19 27.19
C GLU A 43 -9.33 1.56 27.60
N LYS A 44 -8.83 0.97 28.69
CA LYS A 44 -7.45 1.18 29.17
C LYS A 44 -6.40 0.52 28.26
N PHE A 45 -6.69 -0.66 27.72
CA PHE A 45 -5.70 -1.47 27.00
C PHE A 45 -5.73 -1.28 25.48
N LEU A 46 -6.92 -1.16 24.89
CA LEU A 46 -7.11 -1.00 23.44
C LEU A 46 -7.04 0.46 23.00
N LEU A 47 -7.13 1.41 23.93
CA LEU A 47 -7.15 2.85 23.65
C LEU A 47 -8.28 3.27 22.68
N VAL A 48 -9.33 2.46 22.56
CA VAL A 48 -10.53 2.74 21.77
C VAL A 48 -11.71 2.98 22.72
N PRO A 49 -12.49 4.07 22.55
CA PRO A 49 -13.69 4.31 23.35
C PRO A 49 -14.70 3.17 23.23
N TYR A 50 -15.32 2.79 24.35
CA TYR A 50 -16.25 1.67 24.40
C TYR A 50 -17.44 1.77 23.44
N GLU A 51 -17.98 2.97 23.28
CA GLU A 51 -19.10 3.28 22.38
C GLU A 51 -18.81 2.81 20.94
N ASP A 52 -17.56 2.96 20.49
CA ASP A 52 -17.16 2.76 19.09
C ASP A 52 -16.97 1.29 18.72
N PHE A 53 -16.62 0.43 19.68
CA PHE A 53 -16.28 -0.97 19.39
C PHE A 53 -17.29 -1.98 19.94
N TRP A 54 -18.09 -1.63 20.96
CA TRP A 54 -18.89 -2.60 21.72
C TRP A 54 -19.91 -3.37 20.86
N GLN A 55 -20.57 -2.71 19.91
CA GLN A 55 -21.56 -3.37 19.04
C GLN A 55 -20.95 -4.48 18.18
N SER A 56 -19.66 -4.35 17.85
CA SER A 56 -18.90 -5.34 17.09
C SER A 56 -18.12 -6.30 17.99
N TRP A 57 -18.02 -6.02 19.29
CA TRP A 57 -17.23 -6.80 20.24
C TRP A 57 -17.78 -8.21 20.38
N CYS A 58 -16.90 -9.19 20.21
CA CYS A 58 -17.27 -10.60 20.22
C CYS A 58 -18.40 -10.96 19.21
N SER A 59 -18.48 -10.21 18.10
CA SER A 59 -19.39 -10.49 16.99
C SER A 59 -18.73 -11.34 15.91
N TRP A 60 -19.56 -11.89 15.01
CA TRP A 60 -19.07 -12.51 13.77
C TRP A 60 -18.23 -11.57 12.92
N LYS A 61 -18.51 -10.26 12.93
CA LYS A 61 -17.71 -9.26 12.22
C LYS A 61 -16.29 -9.19 12.78
N MET A 62 -16.15 -9.19 14.11
CA MET A 62 -14.85 -9.19 14.78
C MET A 62 -14.09 -10.50 14.57
N LEU A 63 -14.75 -11.65 14.71
CA LEU A 63 -14.13 -12.94 14.42
C LEU A 63 -13.61 -12.99 12.96
N ASN A 64 -14.42 -12.56 12.00
CA ASN A 64 -14.00 -12.50 10.59
C ASN A 64 -12.79 -11.57 10.42
N ALA A 65 -12.82 -10.37 11.00
CA ALA A 65 -11.69 -9.43 10.93
C ALA A 65 -10.39 -10.02 11.54
N VAL A 66 -10.47 -10.68 12.69
CA VAL A 66 -9.31 -11.32 13.35
C VAL A 66 -8.77 -12.48 12.51
N VAL A 67 -9.66 -13.30 11.94
CA VAL A 67 -9.27 -14.38 11.03
C VAL A 67 -8.59 -13.81 9.79
N GLN A 68 -9.14 -12.78 9.15
CA GLN A 68 -8.54 -12.13 7.98
C GLN A 68 -7.18 -11.51 8.29
N LEU A 69 -7.04 -10.82 9.43
CA LEU A 69 -5.76 -10.23 9.85
C LEU A 69 -4.68 -11.31 10.03
N THR A 70 -5.05 -12.43 10.65
CA THR A 70 -4.09 -13.52 10.86
C THR A 70 -3.78 -14.26 9.56
N LEU A 71 -4.76 -14.49 8.69
CA LEU A 71 -4.53 -15.05 7.36
C LEU A 71 -3.61 -14.15 6.52
N ALA A 72 -3.78 -12.83 6.59
CA ALA A 72 -2.90 -11.88 5.92
C ALA A 72 -1.45 -11.98 6.44
N ASP A 73 -1.26 -12.06 7.76
CA ASP A 73 0.08 -12.24 8.36
C ASP A 73 0.71 -13.61 8.03
N LEU A 74 -0.11 -14.66 7.92
CA LEU A 74 0.33 -15.98 7.52
C LEU A 74 0.71 -16.03 6.04
N ASN A 75 -0.04 -15.36 5.17
CA ASN A 75 0.18 -15.37 3.73
C ASN A 75 1.17 -14.31 3.24
N LYS A 76 1.64 -13.39 4.11
CA LYS A 76 2.63 -12.39 3.70
C LYS A 76 3.92 -13.04 3.19
N THR A 77 4.41 -12.52 2.07
CA THR A 77 5.68 -12.98 1.46
C THR A 77 6.88 -12.25 2.05
N ALA A 78 6.69 -11.00 2.49
CA ALA A 78 7.72 -10.21 3.17
C ALA A 78 7.90 -10.70 4.62
N ARG A 79 9.10 -11.19 4.96
CA ARG A 79 9.47 -11.64 6.31
C ARG A 79 10.64 -10.85 6.85
N LEU A 80 10.71 -10.73 8.18
CA LEU A 80 11.85 -10.09 8.84
C LEU A 80 13.15 -10.79 8.43
N GLY A 81 14.14 -10.00 8.00
CA GLY A 81 15.42 -10.50 7.49
C GLY A 81 15.41 -10.98 6.03
N SER A 82 14.24 -11.02 5.37
CA SER A 82 14.14 -11.28 3.92
C SER A 82 14.15 -9.97 3.12
N SER A 83 14.49 -10.05 1.83
CA SER A 83 14.34 -8.92 0.91
C SER A 83 12.88 -8.49 0.82
N ALA A 84 12.64 -7.18 0.90
CA ALA A 84 11.31 -6.62 0.64
C ALA A 84 10.91 -6.91 -0.83
N PRO A 85 9.62 -7.10 -1.12
CA PRO A 85 9.16 -7.25 -2.49
C PRO A 85 9.49 -5.99 -3.31
N ASN A 86 9.88 -6.19 -4.56
CA ASN A 86 10.05 -5.09 -5.51
C ASN A 86 8.70 -4.42 -5.75
N TYR A 87 8.69 -3.10 -5.81
CA TYR A 87 7.47 -2.33 -6.04
C TYR A 87 7.69 -1.32 -7.16
N PHE A 88 6.81 -1.35 -8.15
CA PHE A 88 6.76 -0.34 -9.20
C PHE A 88 5.77 0.73 -8.79
N MET A 89 6.15 1.99 -8.97
CA MET A 89 5.27 3.13 -8.73
C MET A 89 5.50 4.19 -9.80
N VAL A 90 4.47 4.98 -10.07
CA VAL A 90 4.55 6.17 -10.92
C VAL A 90 4.35 7.38 -10.02
N VAL A 91 5.20 8.39 -10.17
CA VAL A 91 5.01 9.69 -9.50
C VAL A 91 4.54 10.69 -10.54
N TYR A 92 3.29 11.14 -10.42
CA TYR A 92 2.69 12.12 -11.31
C TYR A 92 3.23 13.52 -11.00
N ILE A 93 3.93 14.11 -11.97
CA ILE A 93 4.59 15.42 -11.86
C ILE A 93 3.78 16.51 -12.57
N ASN A 94 4.38 17.68 -12.82
CA ASN A 94 3.75 18.76 -13.56
C ASN A 94 3.60 18.42 -15.06
N GLU A 95 2.51 18.92 -15.67
CA GLU A 95 2.26 18.74 -17.11
C GLU A 95 3.43 19.22 -17.97
N ALA A 96 3.84 18.39 -18.94
CA ALA A 96 4.80 18.79 -19.95
C ALA A 96 4.17 19.76 -20.98
N HIS A 97 2.87 19.56 -21.27
CA HIS A 97 2.12 20.28 -22.30
C HIS A 97 0.73 20.69 -21.80
N PRO A 98 0.64 21.63 -20.85
CA PRO A 98 -0.63 22.04 -20.27
C PRO A 98 -1.53 22.74 -21.30
N SER A 99 -2.85 22.65 -21.12
CA SER A 99 -3.84 23.25 -22.01
C SER A 99 -3.82 24.78 -22.03
N ASP A 100 -3.32 25.40 -20.96
CA ASP A 100 -3.07 26.85 -20.83
C ASP A 100 -1.61 27.24 -21.13
N GLY A 101 -0.84 26.35 -21.78
CA GLY A 101 0.55 26.60 -22.21
C GLY A 101 0.84 26.12 -23.64
N TRP A 102 2.12 25.85 -23.92
CA TRP A 102 2.55 25.34 -25.22
C TRP A 102 2.23 23.84 -25.35
N ARG A 103 1.48 23.46 -26.39
CA ARG A 103 0.98 22.08 -26.59
C ARG A 103 0.82 21.71 -28.07
N TRP A 104 0.73 20.41 -28.34
CA TRP A 104 0.23 19.88 -29.61
C TRP A 104 -1.30 19.79 -29.62
N ASN A 105 -1.89 19.81 -30.82
CA ASN A 105 -3.34 19.82 -31.01
C ASN A 105 -4.07 18.57 -30.50
N ASN A 106 -3.40 17.42 -30.41
CA ASN A 106 -3.99 16.14 -29.99
C ASN A 106 -3.60 15.73 -28.56
N ASN A 107 -3.29 16.71 -27.69
CA ASN A 107 -2.91 16.39 -26.32
C ASN A 107 -4.13 16.29 -25.39
N VAL A 108 -3.97 15.59 -24.25
CA VAL A 108 -5.00 15.55 -23.20
C VAL A 108 -5.24 16.97 -22.67
N GLU A 109 -6.49 17.35 -22.49
CA GLU A 109 -6.86 18.70 -22.06
C GLU A 109 -6.77 18.88 -20.54
N ILE A 110 -5.55 19.06 -20.04
CA ILE A 110 -5.27 19.29 -18.63
C ILE A 110 -4.51 20.62 -18.50
N ALA A 111 -5.05 21.56 -17.71
CA ALA A 111 -4.38 22.83 -17.43
C ALA A 111 -3.25 22.62 -16.41
N GLN A 112 -2.28 23.54 -16.38
CA GLN A 112 -1.22 23.48 -15.40
C GLN A 112 -1.79 23.54 -13.98
N HIS A 113 -1.40 22.56 -13.15
CA HIS A 113 -1.89 22.41 -11.79
C HIS A 113 -1.61 23.66 -10.94
N LYS A 114 -2.65 24.24 -10.33
CA LYS A 114 -2.53 25.39 -9.40
C LYS A 114 -2.67 24.96 -7.94
N SER A 115 -3.19 23.76 -7.72
CA SER A 115 -3.34 23.14 -6.41
C SER A 115 -3.04 21.65 -6.46
N LEU A 116 -2.81 21.05 -5.28
CA LEU A 116 -2.64 19.59 -5.18
C LEU A 116 -3.91 18.85 -5.64
N LYS A 117 -5.09 19.44 -5.43
CA LYS A 117 -6.37 18.88 -5.88
C LYS A 117 -6.42 18.76 -7.40
N ASP A 118 -5.95 19.78 -8.13
CA ASP A 118 -5.90 19.76 -9.59
C ASP A 118 -4.96 18.66 -10.08
N ARG A 119 -3.79 18.55 -9.44
CA ARG A 119 -2.80 17.51 -9.78
C ARG A 119 -3.29 16.10 -9.47
N CYS A 120 -3.99 15.90 -8.35
CA CYS A 120 -4.63 14.62 -8.04
C CYS A 120 -5.72 14.28 -9.05
N ALA A 121 -6.51 15.25 -9.50
CA ALA A 121 -7.53 15.03 -10.52
C ALA A 121 -6.90 14.57 -11.84
N ALA A 122 -5.79 15.19 -12.26
CA ALA A 122 -5.03 14.79 -13.44
C ALA A 122 -4.42 13.38 -13.29
N ALA A 123 -3.83 13.07 -12.13
CA ALA A 123 -3.29 11.74 -11.83
C ALA A 123 -4.36 10.63 -11.84
N GLU A 124 -5.59 10.93 -11.42
CA GLU A 124 -6.70 9.97 -11.52
C GLU A 124 -7.10 9.68 -12.98
N ILE A 125 -6.87 10.61 -13.92
CA ILE A 125 -7.05 10.33 -15.36
C ILE A 125 -6.04 9.27 -15.82
N LEU A 126 -4.75 9.42 -15.47
CA LEU A 126 -3.72 8.43 -15.78
C LEU A 126 -4.02 7.07 -15.13
N LYS A 127 -4.47 7.07 -13.88
CA LYS A 127 -4.85 5.84 -13.19
C LYS A 127 -6.04 5.15 -13.89
N SER A 128 -7.03 5.93 -14.33
CA SER A 128 -8.20 5.44 -15.05
C SER A 128 -7.89 4.95 -16.47
N SER A 129 -6.75 5.34 -17.05
CA SER A 129 -6.29 4.84 -18.35
C SER A 129 -5.70 3.42 -18.29
N GLY A 130 -5.76 2.76 -17.12
CA GLY A 130 -5.28 1.38 -16.93
C GLY A 130 -3.83 1.28 -16.48
N CYS A 131 -3.27 2.33 -15.86
CA CYS A 131 -1.93 2.25 -15.26
C CYS A 131 -1.88 1.10 -14.24
N PRO A 132 -1.02 0.07 -14.43
CA PRO A 132 -0.98 -1.09 -13.56
C PRO A 132 -0.22 -0.81 -12.25
N ALA A 133 0.55 0.29 -12.21
CA ALA A 133 1.34 0.69 -11.08
C ALA A 133 0.58 1.72 -10.22
N PRO A 134 0.75 1.68 -8.90
CA PRO A 134 0.25 2.71 -8.00
C PRO A 134 0.78 4.09 -8.39
N VAL A 135 -0.14 5.03 -8.55
CA VAL A 135 0.14 6.41 -8.94
C VAL A 135 0.19 7.27 -7.67
N LEU A 136 1.37 7.82 -7.41
CA LEU A 136 1.60 8.86 -6.41
C LEU A 136 1.58 10.23 -7.09
N VAL A 137 1.45 11.29 -6.31
CA VAL A 137 1.41 12.67 -6.82
C VAL A 137 2.55 13.46 -6.20
N ASP A 138 3.37 14.12 -7.02
CA ASP A 138 4.44 14.98 -6.54
C ASP A 138 3.86 16.21 -5.81
N THR A 139 4.61 16.76 -4.87
CA THR A 139 4.19 17.94 -4.12
C THR A 139 4.11 19.16 -5.04
N MET A 140 3.32 20.17 -4.68
CA MET A 140 3.21 21.39 -5.50
C MET A 140 4.52 22.18 -5.62
N LYS A 141 5.53 21.86 -4.79
CA LYS A 141 6.89 22.38 -4.90
C LYS A 141 7.75 21.61 -5.92
N ASN A 142 7.19 20.57 -6.53
CA ASN A 142 7.85 19.67 -7.49
C ASN A 142 9.11 19.00 -6.89
N GLU A 143 9.06 18.61 -5.61
CA GLU A 143 10.23 18.12 -4.88
C GLU A 143 10.80 16.84 -5.51
N ALA A 144 9.95 15.89 -5.91
CA ALA A 144 10.42 14.69 -6.60
C ALA A 144 10.92 15.02 -8.01
N SER A 145 10.18 15.82 -8.78
CA SER A 145 10.60 16.21 -10.13
C SER A 145 11.96 16.92 -10.13
N VAL A 146 12.21 17.82 -9.16
CA VAL A 146 13.50 18.50 -8.98
C VAL A 146 14.58 17.53 -8.52
N ALA A 147 14.31 16.70 -7.50
CA ALA A 147 15.31 15.79 -6.94
C ALA A 147 15.80 14.74 -7.96
N TYR A 148 14.93 14.30 -8.86
CA TYR A 148 15.22 13.28 -9.87
C TYR A 148 15.44 13.86 -11.27
N GLY A 149 15.33 15.18 -11.45
CA GLY A 149 15.36 15.80 -12.79
C GLY A 149 14.37 15.12 -13.74
N ALA A 150 13.14 14.88 -13.28
CA ALA A 150 12.23 13.92 -13.89
C ALA A 150 11.35 14.53 -15.00
N TRP A 151 11.36 15.85 -15.18
CA TRP A 151 10.58 16.51 -16.23
C TRP A 151 11.28 16.37 -17.61
N PRO A 152 10.56 16.07 -18.70
CA PRO A 152 9.10 15.87 -18.77
C PRO A 152 8.66 14.48 -18.29
N GLU A 153 9.53 13.48 -18.41
CA GLU A 153 9.35 12.13 -17.88
C GLU A 153 10.72 11.45 -17.69
N ARG A 154 10.83 10.52 -16.74
CA ARG A 154 12.09 9.82 -16.46
C ARG A 154 11.91 8.51 -15.68
N LEU A 155 12.83 7.58 -15.89
CA LEU A 155 12.85 6.25 -15.26
C LEU A 155 14.02 6.14 -14.27
N PHE A 156 13.76 5.55 -13.11
CA PHE A 156 14.77 5.27 -12.09
C PHE A 156 14.57 3.88 -11.49
N ILE A 157 15.67 3.24 -11.09
CA ILE A 157 15.63 2.07 -10.21
C ILE A 157 16.42 2.39 -8.95
N ILE A 158 15.78 2.22 -7.80
CA ILE A 158 16.35 2.50 -6.49
C ILE A 158 16.45 1.18 -5.73
N GLN A 159 17.64 0.89 -5.21
CA GLN A 159 17.90 -0.29 -4.40
C GLN A 159 18.62 0.12 -3.12
N ARG A 160 18.07 -0.28 -1.96
CA ARG A 160 18.65 0.03 -0.62
C ARG A 160 18.99 1.53 -0.46
N GLY A 161 18.10 2.39 -0.93
CA GLY A 161 18.26 3.85 -0.84
C GLY A 161 19.30 4.44 -1.81
N LYS A 162 19.77 3.69 -2.81
CA LYS A 162 20.71 4.17 -3.83
C LYS A 162 20.11 4.05 -5.22
N ILE A 163 20.41 5.01 -6.09
CA ILE A 163 20.08 4.95 -7.51
C ILE A 163 21.02 3.93 -8.15
N VAL A 164 20.46 2.88 -8.75
CA VAL A 164 21.20 1.81 -9.44
C VAL A 164 20.93 1.80 -10.95
N TYR A 165 19.96 2.60 -11.39
CA TYR A 165 19.70 2.93 -12.78
C TYR A 165 19.05 4.32 -12.85
N GLU A 166 19.52 5.15 -13.76
CA GLU A 166 18.99 6.47 -14.09
C GLU A 166 18.80 6.53 -15.61
N GLY A 167 17.55 6.64 -16.05
CA GLY A 167 17.22 6.77 -17.46
C GLY A 167 17.60 8.13 -18.03
N GLY A 168 17.72 8.21 -19.35
CA GLY A 168 17.91 9.48 -20.04
C GLY A 168 16.68 10.40 -19.91
N THR A 169 16.84 11.66 -20.30
CA THR A 169 15.74 12.64 -20.29
C THR A 169 14.72 12.32 -21.38
N GLY A 170 13.43 12.24 -21.01
CA GLY A 170 12.34 12.11 -21.96
C GLY A 170 12.12 13.35 -22.85
N PRO A 171 11.33 13.22 -23.92
CA PRO A 171 10.73 11.97 -24.39
C PRO A 171 11.71 11.08 -25.16
N TYR A 172 12.78 11.66 -25.73
CA TYR A 172 13.64 10.95 -26.67
C TYR A 172 14.46 9.80 -26.06
N ASN A 173 14.79 9.87 -24.77
CA ASN A 173 15.57 8.85 -24.08
C ASN A 173 14.75 8.08 -23.04
N TYR A 174 13.42 8.14 -23.11
CA TYR A 174 12.55 7.30 -22.29
C TYR A 174 12.50 5.89 -22.89
N ASP A 175 13.36 4.99 -22.41
CA ASP A 175 13.48 3.62 -22.94
C ASP A 175 13.16 2.56 -21.87
N LEU A 176 12.04 1.87 -22.03
CA LEU A 176 11.64 0.76 -21.17
C LEU A 176 12.49 -0.51 -21.40
N THR A 177 13.14 -0.63 -22.56
CA THR A 177 14.00 -1.76 -22.89
C THR A 177 15.24 -1.78 -22.00
N GLU A 178 15.80 -0.60 -21.70
CA GLU A 178 16.94 -0.49 -20.79
C GLU A 178 16.57 -0.91 -19.36
N VAL A 179 15.40 -0.50 -18.89
CA VAL A 179 14.85 -0.93 -17.58
C VAL A 179 14.63 -2.44 -17.56
N GLN A 180 14.01 -3.00 -18.61
CA GLN A 180 13.77 -4.44 -18.71
C GLN A 180 15.08 -5.22 -18.64
N ARG A 181 16.08 -4.83 -19.46
CA ARG A 181 17.40 -5.44 -19.46
C ARG A 181 18.05 -5.39 -18.08
N TRP A 182 18.01 -4.24 -17.41
CA TRP A 182 18.56 -4.09 -16.06
C TRP A 182 17.88 -5.06 -15.08
N LEU A 183 16.55 -5.16 -15.12
CA LEU A 183 15.77 -6.04 -14.23
C LEU A 183 16.06 -7.52 -14.49
N GLU A 184 16.22 -7.92 -15.76
CA GLU A 184 16.58 -9.29 -16.15
C GLU A 184 17.97 -9.67 -15.65
N GLU A 185 18.96 -8.80 -15.86
CA GLU A 185 20.32 -8.98 -15.35
C GLU A 185 20.35 -9.04 -13.82
N TYR A 186 19.59 -8.19 -13.15
CA TYR A 186 19.46 -8.20 -11.70
C TYR A 186 18.88 -9.53 -11.22
N LYS A 187 17.80 -10.01 -11.84
CA LYS A 187 17.18 -11.30 -11.51
C LYS A 187 18.14 -12.47 -11.70
N ALA A 188 18.91 -12.48 -12.79
CA ALA A 188 19.89 -13.52 -13.07
C ALA A 188 21.02 -13.58 -12.02
N LYS A 189 21.40 -12.43 -11.44
CA LYS A 189 22.44 -12.34 -10.38
C LYS A 189 21.94 -12.76 -8.98
N GLN A 190 20.62 -12.92 -8.79
CA GLN A 190 20.02 -13.33 -7.51
C GLN A 190 19.69 -14.83 -7.44
N LEU A 191 19.80 -15.54 -8.57
CA LEU A 191 19.70 -17.00 -8.68
C LEU A 191 21.08 -17.64 -8.50
#